data_AF-A0AB35NDM0-F1
#
_entry.id   AF-A0AB35NDM0-F1
#
_cell.length_a   1.000
_cell.length_b   1.000
_cell.length_c   1.000
_cell.angle_alpha   90.00
_cell.angle_beta   90.00
_cell.angle_gamma   90.00
#
_symmetry.space_group_name_H-M   'P 1'
#
loop_
_entity.id
_entity.type
_entity.pdbx_description
1 polymer ?
#
loop_
_entity_poly.entity_id
_entity_poly.type
_entity_poly.pdbx_seq_one_letter_code
_entity_poly.pdbx_strand_id
1 'polypeptide(L)' 'MTIFLMTFGLFLVVVVAMASGYLLQRKSLAGSCGGLGELNIDKACDCDKPCEKRQKRLEKEKFWQDNKII' A
#
# COMPACT_ATOMS: atom_id res chain seq x y z
N MET A 1 -37.64 -11.67 -2.58
CA MET A 1 -37.03 -11.88 -1.24
C MET A 1 -36.03 -13.02 -1.22
N THR A 2 -36.36 -14.19 -1.77
CA THR A 2 -35.43 -15.33 -1.88
C THR A 2 -34.16 -15.02 -2.69
N ILE A 3 -34.31 -14.43 -3.87
CA ILE A 3 -33.17 -14.01 -4.71
C ILE A 3 -32.28 -13.00 -3.99
N PHE A 4 -32.87 -12.06 -3.26
CA PHE A 4 -32.14 -11.04 -2.50
C PHE A 4 -31.28 -11.66 -1.39
N LEU A 5 -31.81 -12.65 -0.66
CA LEU A 5 -31.04 -13.36 0.37
C LEU A 5 -29.93 -14.22 -0.24
N MET A 6 -30.18 -14.86 -1.39
CA MET A 6 -29.15 -15.63 -2.10
C MET A 6 -28.01 -14.74 -2.61
N THR A 7 -28.31 -13.62 -3.26
CA THR A 7 -27.28 -12.73 -3.79
C THR A 7 -26.49 -12.05 -2.67
N PHE A 8 -27.16 -11.66 -1.58
CA PHE A 8 -26.50 -11.11 -0.39
C PHE A 8 -25.56 -12.13 0.27
N GLY A 9 -26.02 -13.38 0.43
CA GLY A 9 -25.20 -14.46 0.96
C GLY A 9 -23.96 -14.75 0.10
N LEU A 10 -24.12 -14.79 -1.23
CA LEU A 10 -23.01 -14.98 -2.16
C LEU A 10 -21.97 -13.86 -2.05
N PHE A 11 -22.41 -12.60 -1.95
CA PHE A 11 -21.51 -11.46 -1.77
C PHE A 11 -20.69 -11.56 -0.49
N LEU A 12 -21.31 -11.95 0.62
CA LEU A 12 -20.60 -12.12 1.89
C LEU A 12 -19.54 -13.21 1.80
N VAL A 13 -19.85 -14.34 1.16
CA VAL A 13 -18.89 -15.44 0.96
C VAL A 13 -17.68 -14.96 0.15
N VAL A 14 -17.90 -14.21 -0.92
CA VAL A 14 -16.81 -13.67 -1.76
C VAL A 14 -15.94 -12.70 -0.97
N VAL A 15 -16.53 -11.79 -0.18
CA VAL A 15 -15.78 -10.82 0.65
C VAL A 15 -14.93 -11.54 1.70
N VAL A 16 -15.48 -12.55 2.37
CA VAL A 16 -14.74 -13.35 3.36
C VAL A 16 -13.58 -14.10 2.70
N ALA A 17 -13.79 -14.66 1.50
CA ALA A 17 -12.74 -15.34 0.74
C ALA A 17 -11.61 -14.38 0.31
N MET A 18 -11.93 -13.15 -0.09
CA MET A 18 -10.91 -12.14 -0.40
C MET A 18 -10.15 -11.68 0.85
N ALA A 19 -10.86 -11.48 1.96
CA ALA A 19 -10.27 -11.06 3.23
C ALA A 19 -9.34 -12.13 3.83
N SER A 20 -9.73 -13.41 3.74
CA SER A 20 -8.89 -14.52 4.21
C SER A 20 -7.61 -14.64 3.39
N GLY A 21 -7.67 -14.43 2.06
CA GLY A 21 -6.49 -14.36 1.20
C GLY A 21 -5.52 -13.26 1.62
N TYR A 22 -6.02 -12.09 1.99
CA TYR A 22 -5.19 -10.98 2.47
C TYR A 22 -4.51 -11.28 3.82
N LEU A 23 -5.24 -11.90 4.75
CA LEU A 23 -4.71 -12.26 6.07
C LEU A 23 -3.64 -13.36 6.00
N LEU A 24 -3.83 -14.34 5.13
CA LEU A 24 -2.87 -15.44 4.91
C LEU A 24 -1.63 -14.96 4.17
N GLN A 25 -1.77 -14.07 3.20
CA GLN A 25 -0.64 -13.62 2.40
C GLN A 25 0.32 -12.75 3.21
N ARG A 26 -0.12 -12.13 4.33
CA ARG A 26 0.69 -11.29 5.26
C ARG A 26 1.60 -10.26 4.56
N LYS A 27 1.47 -10.06 3.25
CA LYS A 27 2.15 -9.03 2.49
C LYS A 27 1.48 -7.76 2.95
N SER A 28 2.23 -6.95 3.69
CA SER A 28 1.89 -5.55 3.91
C SER A 28 1.43 -5.01 2.56
N LEU A 29 0.21 -4.47 2.47
CA LEU A 29 -0.29 -3.74 1.31
C LEU A 29 0.89 -3.04 0.67
N ALA A 30 1.29 -3.52 -0.49
CA ALA A 30 2.54 -3.14 -1.08
C ALA A 30 2.46 -1.64 -1.36
N GLY A 31 3.02 -0.82 -0.46
CA GLY A 31 3.25 0.58 -0.70
C GLY A 31 4.18 0.72 -1.90
N SER A 32 4.63 1.92 -2.25
CA SER A 32 5.40 2.13 -3.49
C SER A 32 6.73 1.36 -3.64
N CYS A 33 7.11 0.51 -2.67
CA CYS A 33 8.23 -0.46 -2.73
C CYS A 33 7.83 -1.91 -2.36
N GLY A 34 6.54 -2.24 -2.19
CA GLY A 34 6.10 -3.45 -1.46
C GLY A 34 6.13 -4.79 -2.22
N GLY A 35 6.93 -4.89 -3.28
CA GLY A 35 7.23 -6.16 -3.97
C GLY A 35 8.73 -6.44 -4.11
N LEU A 36 9.60 -5.55 -3.62
CA LEU A 36 11.05 -5.63 -3.82
C LEU A 36 11.76 -6.49 -2.76
N GLY A 37 11.07 -6.87 -1.69
CA GLY A 37 11.61 -7.71 -0.60
C GLY A 37 11.83 -9.18 -0.98
N GLU A 38 11.07 -9.72 -1.93
CA GLU A 38 11.29 -11.08 -2.44
C GLU A 38 12.47 -11.18 -3.41
N LEU A 39 13.00 -10.04 -3.87
CA LEU A 39 14.13 -9.96 -4.79
C LEU A 39 15.47 -9.62 -4.09
N ASN A 40 15.52 -9.54 -2.74
CA ASN A 40 16.68 -9.05 -1.97
C ASN A 40 17.15 -7.64 -2.43
N ILE A 41 16.21 -6.81 -2.90
CA ILE A 41 16.46 -5.45 -3.37
C ILE A 41 16.08 -4.43 -2.28
N ASP A 42 16.60 -4.61 -1.07
CA ASP A 42 16.63 -3.54 -0.06
C ASP A 42 17.47 -2.33 -0.53
N LYS A 43 18.26 -2.50 -1.60
CA LYS A 43 19.10 -1.47 -2.24
C LYS A 43 18.50 -0.77 -3.48
N ALA A 44 17.28 -1.06 -3.96
CA ALA A 44 16.66 -0.26 -5.05
C ALA A 44 15.46 0.59 -4.65
N CYS A 45 15.17 0.73 -3.35
CA CYS A 45 14.55 1.99 -2.91
C CYS A 45 15.59 3.14 -2.82
N ASP A 46 16.82 2.90 -3.26
CA ASP A 46 17.79 3.87 -3.81
C ASP A 46 17.55 4.08 -5.33
N CYS A 47 16.28 4.15 -5.75
CA CYS A 47 15.96 4.60 -7.10
C CYS A 47 16.42 6.06 -7.26
N ASP A 48 17.25 6.35 -8.27
CA ASP A 48 17.64 7.70 -8.71
C ASP A 48 16.46 8.69 -8.77
N LYS A 49 15.24 8.18 -9.02
CA LYS A 49 13.98 8.92 -8.89
C LYS A 49 13.09 8.27 -7.83
N PRO A 50 13.06 8.77 -6.58
CA PRO A 50 12.16 8.27 -5.56
C PRO A 50 10.69 8.45 -5.98
N CYS A 51 9.79 7.58 -5.54
CA CYS A 51 8.36 7.67 -5.88
C CYS A 51 7.78 9.06 -5.54
N GLU A 52 6.85 9.58 -6.37
CA GLU A 52 6.27 10.94 -6.21
C GLU A 52 5.75 11.23 -4.79
N LYS A 53 5.17 10.24 -4.10
CA LYS A 53 4.70 10.40 -2.71
C LYS A 53 5.85 10.64 -1.72
N ARG A 54 7.03 10.06 -1.97
CA ARG A 54 8.24 10.27 -1.17
C ARG A 54 8.90 11.59 -1.53
N GLN A 55 8.97 11.96 -2.82
CA GLN A 55 9.45 13.27 -3.27
C GLN A 55 8.67 14.41 -2.60
N LYS A 56 7.34 14.36 -2.65
CA LYS A 56 6.48 15.38 -2.02
C LYS A 56 6.68 15.48 -0.51
N ARG A 57 7.03 14.37 0.17
CA ARG A 57 7.36 14.40 1.60
C ARG A 57 8.72 15.06 1.85
N LEU A 58 9.74 14.70 1.07
CA LEU A 58 11.08 15.28 1.15
C LEU A 58 11.10 16.77 0.78
N GLU A 59 10.33 17.18 -0.23
CA GLU A 59 10.14 18.58 -0.64
C GLU A 59 9.45 19.38 0.46
N LYS A 60 8.42 18.80 1.09
CA LYS A 60 7.76 19.40 2.24
C LYS A 60 8.75 19.55 3.40
N GLU A 61 9.52 18.50 3.73
CA GLU A 61 10.55 18.53 4.78
C GLU A 61 11.63 19.58 4.50
N LYS A 62 12.13 19.68 3.26
CA LYS A 62 13.07 20.73 2.84
C LYS A 62 12.48 22.12 2.96
N PHE A 63 11.23 22.32 2.53
CA PHE A 63 10.55 23.60 2.66
C PHE A 63 10.45 24.09 4.10
N TRP A 64 10.20 23.18 5.06
CA TRP A 64 10.19 23.51 6.50
C TRP A 64 11.59 23.82 7.05
N GLN A 65 12.64 23.14 6.56
CA GLN A 65 14.03 23.40 6.97
C GLN A 65 14.52 24.75 6.40
N ASP A 66 14.24 25.04 5.14
CA ASP A 66 14.66 26.28 4.48
C ASP A 66 13.91 27.50 5.02
N ASN A 67 12.65 27.34 5.43
CA ASN A 67 11.87 28.38 6.14
C ASN A 67 11.98 28.28 7.66
N LYS A 68 12.95 27.52 8.19
CA LYS A 68 13.24 27.55 9.62
C LYS A 68 13.98 28.85 9.92
N ILE A 69 13.21 29.91 10.15
CA ILE A 69 13.71 31.19 10.64
C ILE A 69 14.34 30.92 12.03
N ILE A 70 15.66 31.09 12.12
CA ILE A 70 16.39 31.22 13.39
C ILE A 70 16.12 32.62 13.96
#